data_AF-A0A7C5WE71-F1
#
_entry.id   AF-A0A7C5WE71-F1
#
_cell.length_a   1.000
_cell.length_b   1.000
_cell.length_c   1.000
_cell.angle_alpha   90.00
_cell.angle_beta   90.00
_cell.angle_gamma   90.00
#
_symmetry.space_group_name_H-M   'P 1'
#
loop_
_entity.id
_entity.type
_entity.pdbx_description
1 polymer ?
#
loop_
_entity_poly.entity_id
_entity_poly.type
_entity_poly.pdbx_seq_one_letter_code
_entity_poly.pdbx_strand_id
1 'polypeptide(L)'
;MERGISIIREDKRRRIYKRLEFLYGEKLAGRYLPRLEGIIENALKKGSDNPRVSSDNFNPGERFTERDIILITYGDLIKGNDLSPIKTIARFCDNYLEGNINTIHILPFFPYSSDKGFSVVDYSEVDPHLGTWEDILSLKPKYRLMFDGVFNHVSSRSRWFQEFLKGNPEFNDFFIAFDSPEEISEEEMRLIFRPRTTPLLTPYETAHGTRYLWTTFSADQIDLNYHNPEVLMRIIEVLIMYVQRGADLIRLDA
;
A
#
# COMPACT_ATOMS: atom_id res chain seq x y z
N MET A 1 26.06 4.66 -28.31
CA MET A 1 25.14 4.18 -27.26
C MET A 1 25.04 5.29 -26.22
N GLU A 2 24.10 6.21 -26.44
CA GLU A 2 23.85 7.31 -25.51
C GLU A 2 23.39 6.74 -24.17
N ARG A 3 24.14 7.01 -23.11
CA ARG A 3 23.68 6.76 -21.74
C ARG A 3 22.53 7.73 -21.52
N GLY A 4 21.30 7.21 -21.53
CA GLY A 4 20.11 7.97 -21.18
C GLY A 4 20.35 8.70 -19.87
N ILE A 5 20.13 10.00 -19.86
CA ILE A 5 20.17 10.82 -18.66
C ILE A 5 19.12 10.23 -17.70
N SER A 6 19.56 9.65 -16.58
CA SER A 6 18.63 9.13 -15.56
C SER A 6 17.69 10.26 -15.15
N ILE A 7 16.39 10.01 -15.23
CA ILE A 7 15.35 10.98 -14.84
C ILE A 7 15.44 11.28 -13.32
N ILE A 8 16.06 10.36 -12.57
CA ILE A 8 16.30 10.51 -11.14
C ILE A 8 17.61 11.26 -10.91
N ARG A 9 17.51 12.40 -10.22
CA ARG A 9 18.68 13.17 -9.78
C ARG A 9 19.68 12.28 -9.02
N GLU A 10 20.96 12.46 -9.31
CA GLU A 10 22.05 11.63 -8.78
C GLU A 10 22.08 11.57 -7.24
N ASP A 11 21.74 12.67 -6.56
CA ASP A 11 21.65 12.71 -5.10
C ASP A 11 20.55 11.79 -4.54
N LYS A 12 19.38 11.76 -5.19
CA LYS A 12 18.27 10.86 -4.85
C LYS A 12 18.62 9.42 -5.19
N ARG A 13 19.22 9.19 -6.35
CA ARG A 13 19.68 7.86 -6.80
C ARG A 13 20.63 7.23 -5.78
N ARG A 14 21.65 7.99 -5.33
CA ARG A 14 22.60 7.55 -4.30
C ARG A 14 21.92 7.21 -2.97
N ARG A 15 20.93 8.02 -2.56
CA ARG A 15 20.16 7.78 -1.33
C ARG A 15 19.32 6.50 -1.44
N ILE A 16 18.70 6.24 -2.59
CA ILE A 16 17.96 5.00 -2.85
C ILE A 16 18.90 3.80 -2.78
N TYR A 17 20.06 3.86 -3.44
CA TYR A 17 21.04 2.77 -3.40
C TYR A 17 21.45 2.42 -1.97
N LYS A 18 21.82 3.41 -1.15
CA LYS A 18 22.21 3.19 0.25
C LYS A 18 21.12 2.52 1.09
N ARG A 19 19.85 2.79 0.80
CA ARG A 19 18.72 2.14 1.49
C ARG A 19 18.56 0.69 1.05
N LEU A 20 18.67 0.41 -0.25
CA LEU A 20 18.64 -0.96 -0.76
C LEU A 20 19.84 -1.76 -0.24
N GLU A 21 21.01 -1.15 -0.14
CA GLU A 21 22.23 -1.76 0.40
C GLU A 21 22.06 -2.08 1.89
N PHE A 22 21.48 -1.18 2.67
CA PHE A 22 21.17 -1.42 4.07
C PHE A 22 20.21 -2.61 4.26
N LEU A 23 19.17 -2.72 3.41
CA LEU A 23 18.15 -3.77 3.53
C LEU A 23 18.60 -5.13 2.98
N TYR A 24 19.34 -5.14 1.86
CA TYR A 24 19.56 -6.34 1.05
C TYR A 24 21.04 -6.62 0.74
N GLY A 25 21.95 -5.77 1.21
CA GLY A 25 23.37 -5.84 0.89
C GLY A 25 23.71 -5.32 -0.52
N GLU A 26 25.01 -5.09 -0.75
CA GLU A 26 25.54 -4.44 -1.95
C GLU A 26 25.14 -5.16 -3.25
N LYS A 27 25.23 -6.50 -3.28
CA LYS A 27 24.95 -7.32 -4.46
C LYS A 27 23.49 -7.18 -4.93
N LEU A 28 22.54 -7.24 -4.00
CA LEU A 28 21.12 -7.11 -4.35
C LEU A 28 20.77 -5.64 -4.63
N ALA A 29 21.34 -4.69 -3.90
CA ALA A 29 21.17 -3.26 -4.18
C ALA A 29 21.55 -2.90 -5.61
N GLY A 30 22.71 -3.37 -6.10
CA GLY A 30 23.15 -3.17 -7.48
C GLY A 30 22.23 -3.82 -8.52
N ARG A 31 21.63 -4.97 -8.18
CA ARG A 31 20.67 -5.68 -9.06
C ARG A 31 19.32 -4.98 -9.13
N TYR A 32 18.79 -4.50 -8.01
CA TYR A 32 17.43 -3.98 -7.92
C TYR A 32 17.32 -2.48 -8.17
N LEU A 33 18.41 -1.71 -8.02
CA LEU A 33 18.39 -0.28 -8.33
C LEU A 33 17.90 -0.01 -9.78
N PRO A 34 18.45 -0.63 -10.84
CA PRO A 34 17.97 -0.39 -12.21
C PRO A 34 16.50 -0.76 -12.42
N ARG A 35 16.00 -1.78 -11.70
CA ARG A 35 14.58 -2.15 -11.76
C ARG A 35 13.69 -1.09 -11.14
N LEU A 36 14.06 -0.58 -9.97
CA LEU A 36 13.34 0.51 -9.31
C LEU A 36 13.37 1.78 -10.17
N GLU A 37 14.51 2.09 -10.81
CA GLU A 37 14.62 3.16 -11.79
C GLU A 37 13.61 2.94 -12.93
N GLY A 38 13.55 1.73 -13.51
CA GLY A 38 12.57 1.39 -14.54
C GLY A 38 11.11 1.54 -14.11
N ILE A 39 10.76 1.15 -12.88
CA ILE A 39 9.41 1.34 -12.31
C ILE A 39 9.07 2.84 -12.26
N ILE A 40 9.99 3.67 -11.73
CA ILE A 40 9.81 5.12 -11.59
C ILE A 40 9.71 5.79 -12.96
N GLU A 41 10.60 5.45 -13.89
CA GLU A 41 10.60 6.02 -15.25
C GLU A 41 9.31 5.68 -16.00
N ASN A 42 8.83 4.43 -15.91
CA ASN A 42 7.57 4.03 -16.51
C ASN A 42 6.39 4.79 -15.90
N ALA A 43 6.42 5.03 -14.59
CA ALA A 43 5.39 5.79 -13.91
C ALA A 43 5.35 7.26 -14.34
N LEU A 44 6.53 7.89 -14.48
CA LEU A 44 6.65 9.28 -14.93
C LEU A 44 6.21 9.45 -16.39
N LYS A 45 6.53 8.48 -17.26
CA LYS A 45 6.05 8.48 -18.66
C LYS A 45 4.53 8.38 -18.77
N LYS A 46 3.89 7.57 -17.92
CA LYS A 46 2.42 7.45 -17.88
C LYS A 46 1.73 8.62 -17.18
N GLY A 47 2.44 9.30 -16.29
CA GLY A 47 1.93 10.40 -15.46
C GLY A 47 1.99 11.78 -16.09
N SER A 48 2.46 11.92 -17.34
CA SER A 48 2.62 13.21 -18.03
C SER A 48 1.31 14.01 -18.20
N ASP A 49 0.15 13.37 -18.02
CA ASP A 49 -1.17 14.01 -18.10
C ASP A 49 -1.74 14.43 -16.73
N ASN A 50 -1.04 14.16 -15.61
CA ASN A 50 -1.44 14.63 -14.29
C ASN A 50 -0.62 15.88 -13.89
N PRO A 51 -1.16 17.10 -14.07
CA PRO A 51 -0.41 18.36 -13.92
C PRO A 51 0.10 18.65 -12.50
N ARG A 52 -0.23 17.82 -11.50
CA ARG A 52 0.18 18.00 -10.10
C ARG A 52 1.40 17.17 -9.68
N VAL A 53 1.97 16.34 -10.55
CA VAL A 53 3.26 15.67 -10.27
C VAL A 53 4.43 16.55 -10.74
N SER A 54 4.42 17.84 -10.41
CA SER A 54 5.60 18.71 -10.52
C SER A 54 6.11 19.01 -9.12
N SER A 55 7.34 18.58 -8.84
CA SER A 55 8.03 18.87 -7.59
C SER A 55 8.63 20.28 -7.55
N ASP A 56 8.53 21.06 -8.63
CA ASP A 56 9.33 22.26 -8.83
C ASP A 56 8.92 23.38 -7.86
N ASN A 57 7.68 23.33 -7.34
CA ASN A 57 7.16 24.26 -6.33
C ASN A 57 6.85 23.60 -4.98
N PHE A 58 7.31 22.38 -4.72
CA PHE A 58 7.05 21.71 -3.43
C PHE A 58 7.96 22.26 -2.32
N ASN A 59 7.38 23.01 -1.38
CA ASN A 59 8.05 23.42 -0.14
C ASN A 59 7.75 22.43 0.99
N PRO A 60 8.73 21.66 1.51
CA PRO A 60 8.51 20.74 2.62
C PRO A 60 7.97 21.41 3.90
N GLY A 61 8.30 22.69 4.11
CA GLY A 61 7.81 23.48 5.26
C GLY A 61 6.33 23.82 5.19
N GLU A 62 5.71 23.71 4.00
CA GLU A 62 4.29 23.93 3.76
C GLU A 62 3.52 22.62 3.56
N ARG A 63 4.15 21.47 3.83
CA ARG A 63 3.49 20.16 3.68
C ARG A 63 2.23 20.06 4.57
N PHE A 64 2.34 20.53 5.80
CA PHE A 64 1.24 20.69 6.74
C PHE A 64 1.37 22.04 7.46
N THR A 65 0.26 22.73 7.59
CA THR A 65 0.10 24.04 8.24
C THR A 65 -1.09 23.99 9.19
N GLU A 66 -1.28 25.04 9.99
CA GLU A 66 -2.45 25.19 10.86
C GLU A 66 -3.78 25.28 10.09
N ARG A 67 -3.74 25.42 8.76
CA ARG A 67 -4.92 25.47 7.88
C ARG A 67 -5.36 24.08 7.42
N ASP A 68 -4.62 23.04 7.75
CA ASP A 68 -4.90 21.68 7.30
C ASP A 68 -5.88 20.96 8.21
N ILE A 69 -7.08 20.75 7.68
CA ILE A 69 -8.18 20.08 8.37
C ILE A 69 -8.55 18.85 7.54
N ILE A 70 -8.35 17.68 8.13
CA ILE A 70 -8.54 16.36 7.50
C ILE A 70 -9.82 15.72 8.03
N LEU A 71 -10.75 15.40 7.13
CA LEU A 71 -11.87 14.51 7.44
C LEU A 71 -11.43 13.07 7.29
N ILE A 72 -11.58 12.25 8.33
CA ILE A 72 -11.36 10.79 8.27
C ILE A 72 -12.71 10.11 8.28
N THR A 73 -13.02 9.29 7.27
CA THR A 73 -14.31 8.62 7.14
C THR A 73 -14.21 7.31 6.40
N TYR A 74 -15.07 6.34 6.75
CA TYR A 74 -15.34 5.18 5.90
C TYR A 74 -16.15 5.63 4.67
N GLY A 75 -15.93 4.95 3.55
CA GLY A 75 -16.57 5.23 2.26
C GLY A 75 -18.10 5.07 2.27
N ASP A 76 -18.64 4.30 3.21
CA ASP A 76 -20.06 3.93 3.34
C ASP A 76 -20.73 4.45 4.61
N LEU A 77 -20.03 5.27 5.41
CA LEU A 77 -20.56 5.78 6.68
C LEU A 77 -21.76 6.71 6.46
N ILE A 78 -21.68 7.55 5.42
CA ILE A 78 -22.74 8.48 5.03
C ILE A 78 -23.59 7.82 3.96
N LYS A 79 -24.88 7.66 4.24
CA LYS A 79 -25.83 7.02 3.34
C LYS A 79 -26.67 8.05 2.60
N GLY A 80 -26.95 7.79 1.33
CA GLY A 80 -27.73 8.65 0.46
C GLY A 80 -28.31 7.88 -0.72
N ASN A 81 -28.99 8.59 -1.61
CA ASN A 81 -29.65 7.99 -2.78
C ASN A 81 -28.74 7.96 -4.04
N ASP A 82 -27.44 8.18 -3.87
CA ASP A 82 -26.51 8.18 -5.00
C ASP A 82 -26.15 6.77 -5.47
N LEU A 83 -25.70 6.70 -6.72
CA LEU A 83 -25.27 5.46 -7.34
C LEU A 83 -24.06 4.81 -6.64
N SER A 84 -23.25 5.59 -5.92
CA SER A 84 -22.15 5.06 -5.12
C SER A 84 -21.97 5.80 -3.79
N PRO A 85 -21.56 5.12 -2.71
CA PRO A 85 -21.25 5.76 -1.43
C PRO A 85 -20.20 6.88 -1.52
N ILE A 86 -19.17 6.73 -2.37
CA ILE A 86 -18.17 7.79 -2.56
C ILE A 86 -18.81 9.08 -3.12
N LYS A 87 -19.75 8.99 -4.05
CA LYS A 87 -20.51 10.16 -4.54
C LYS A 87 -21.38 10.79 -3.46
N THR A 88 -21.94 9.97 -2.56
CA THR A 88 -22.69 10.47 -1.40
C THR A 88 -21.78 11.31 -0.50
N ILE A 89 -20.57 10.81 -0.20
CA ILE A 89 -19.58 11.56 0.59
C ILE A 89 -19.18 12.85 -0.10
N ALA A 90 -18.94 12.81 -1.42
CA ALA A 90 -18.60 14.01 -2.20
C ALA A 90 -19.67 15.10 -2.03
N ARG A 91 -20.94 14.75 -2.26
CA ARG A 91 -22.07 15.67 -2.09
C ARG A 91 -22.20 16.18 -0.66
N PHE A 92 -22.03 15.30 0.33
CA PHE A 92 -22.09 15.70 1.72
C PHE A 92 -20.99 16.73 2.07
N CYS A 93 -19.76 16.45 1.65
CA CYS A 93 -18.64 17.37 1.89
C CYS A 93 -18.88 18.71 1.19
N ASP A 94 -19.34 18.69 -0.06
CA ASP A 94 -19.65 19.90 -0.81
C ASP A 94 -20.75 20.73 -0.14
N ASN A 95 -21.81 20.10 0.34
CA ASN A 95 -22.96 20.81 0.90
C ASN A 95 -22.72 21.34 2.32
N TYR A 96 -21.91 20.65 3.12
CA TYR A 96 -21.84 20.90 4.56
C TYR A 96 -20.44 21.25 5.06
N LEU A 97 -19.38 20.87 4.35
CA LEU A 97 -17.98 20.98 4.81
C LEU A 97 -17.09 21.81 3.88
N GLU A 98 -17.61 22.29 2.75
CA GLU A 98 -16.87 23.14 1.82
C GLU A 98 -16.30 24.37 2.54
N GLY A 99 -15.02 24.64 2.31
CA GLY A 99 -14.27 25.72 2.99
C GLY A 99 -13.81 25.40 4.42
N ASN A 100 -14.32 24.35 5.06
CA ASN A 100 -13.93 23.96 6.43
C ASN A 100 -12.94 22.80 6.47
N ILE A 101 -12.94 21.94 5.46
CA ILE A 101 -11.96 20.85 5.30
C ILE A 101 -11.24 21.02 3.96
N ASN A 102 -10.00 20.54 3.89
CA ASN A 102 -9.24 20.56 2.64
C ASN A 102 -8.73 19.18 2.21
N THR A 103 -8.88 18.17 3.07
CA THR A 103 -8.40 16.81 2.83
C THR A 103 -9.43 15.80 3.30
N ILE A 104 -9.63 14.76 2.50
CA ILE A 104 -10.46 13.61 2.86
C ILE A 104 -9.55 12.38 2.90
N HIS A 105 -9.45 11.78 4.09
CA HIS A 105 -8.92 10.45 4.29
C HIS A 105 -10.08 9.46 4.20
N ILE A 106 -10.13 8.76 3.08
CA ILE A 106 -11.05 7.66 2.87
C ILE A 106 -10.36 6.43 3.45
N LEU A 107 -10.89 5.91 4.57
CA LEU A 107 -10.45 4.65 5.17
C LEU A 107 -10.53 3.51 4.12
N PRO A 108 -9.81 2.39 4.30
CA PRO A 108 -9.45 1.53 3.18
C PRO A 108 -10.66 1.17 2.30
N PHE A 109 -10.60 1.58 1.04
CA PHE A 109 -11.68 1.46 0.07
C PHE A 109 -11.42 0.40 -1.00
N PHE A 110 -10.34 -0.37 -0.84
CA PHE A 110 -10.00 -1.51 -1.68
C PHE A 110 -10.90 -2.70 -1.35
N PRO A 111 -11.12 -3.65 -2.26
CA PRO A 111 -11.76 -4.91 -1.93
C PRO A 111 -11.05 -5.55 -0.73
N TYR A 112 -11.81 -5.94 0.27
CA TYR A 112 -11.31 -6.52 1.51
C TYR A 112 -12.14 -7.73 1.94
N SER A 113 -11.63 -8.48 2.92
CA SER A 113 -12.29 -9.71 3.38
C SER A 113 -12.62 -9.71 4.87
N SER A 114 -11.92 -8.92 5.67
CA SER A 114 -12.20 -8.70 7.09
C SER A 114 -11.59 -7.36 7.57
N ASP A 115 -11.67 -7.11 8.88
CA ASP A 115 -11.08 -5.95 9.57
C ASP A 115 -11.45 -4.59 8.95
N LYS A 116 -12.69 -4.45 8.48
CA LYS A 116 -13.26 -3.19 7.96
C LYS A 116 -12.35 -2.49 6.93
N GLY A 117 -11.78 -3.24 5.99
CA GLY A 117 -10.93 -2.69 4.94
C GLY A 117 -9.44 -2.98 5.09
N PHE A 118 -8.98 -3.35 6.29
CA PHE A 118 -7.55 -3.56 6.54
C PHE A 118 -7.04 -4.95 6.12
N SER A 119 -7.92 -5.90 5.81
CA SER A 119 -7.54 -7.16 5.15
C SER A 119 -7.73 -7.05 3.63
N VAL A 120 -6.78 -6.39 2.95
CA VAL A 120 -6.88 -6.02 1.52
C VAL A 120 -6.72 -7.24 0.60
N VAL A 121 -7.68 -7.44 -0.29
CA VAL A 121 -7.71 -8.52 -1.30
C VAL A 121 -7.00 -8.11 -2.58
N ASP A 122 -7.27 -6.89 -3.07
CA ASP A 122 -6.65 -6.35 -4.28
C ASP A 122 -6.37 -4.86 -4.12
N TYR A 123 -5.10 -4.47 -4.21
CA TYR A 123 -4.68 -3.08 -4.12
C TYR A 123 -5.07 -2.23 -5.33
N SER A 124 -5.37 -2.84 -6.48
CA SER A 124 -5.54 -2.14 -7.76
C SER A 124 -6.97 -1.72 -8.07
N GLU A 125 -7.94 -2.22 -7.31
CA GLU A 125 -9.36 -1.99 -7.52
C GLU A 125 -9.98 -1.15 -6.40
N VAL A 126 -11.10 -0.50 -6.70
CA VAL A 126 -11.97 0.08 -5.66
C VAL A 126 -13.03 -0.97 -5.32
N ASP A 127 -13.37 -1.12 -4.04
CA ASP A 127 -14.45 -2.02 -3.65
C ASP A 127 -15.72 -1.63 -4.41
N PRO A 128 -16.32 -2.55 -5.19
CA PRO A 128 -17.48 -2.25 -6.02
C PRO A 128 -18.70 -1.80 -5.20
N HIS A 129 -18.75 -2.09 -3.90
CA HIS A 129 -19.79 -1.60 -3.00
C HIS A 129 -19.63 -0.11 -2.68
N LEU A 130 -18.41 0.43 -2.79
CA LEU A 130 -18.10 1.83 -2.52
C LEU A 130 -18.13 2.70 -3.78
N GLY A 131 -17.72 2.15 -4.92
CA GLY A 131 -17.76 2.84 -6.21
C GLY A 131 -16.62 2.46 -7.13
N THR A 132 -16.10 3.46 -7.84
CA THR A 132 -15.06 3.31 -8.88
C THR A 132 -13.90 4.26 -8.65
N TRP A 133 -12.78 4.05 -9.36
CA TRP A 133 -11.68 5.01 -9.36
C TRP A 133 -12.11 6.39 -9.86
N GLU A 134 -13.02 6.44 -10.83
CA GLU A 134 -13.62 7.68 -11.33
C GLU A 134 -14.38 8.43 -10.23
N ASP A 135 -15.11 7.71 -9.38
CA ASP A 135 -15.81 8.32 -8.23
C ASP A 135 -14.81 8.92 -7.24
N ILE A 136 -13.71 8.23 -6.94
CA ILE A 136 -12.66 8.75 -6.05
C ILE A 136 -11.99 9.98 -6.66
N LEU A 137 -11.63 9.92 -7.94
CA LEU A 137 -11.00 11.02 -8.66
C LEU A 137 -11.90 12.26 -8.76
N SER A 138 -13.22 12.09 -8.70
CA SER A 138 -14.18 13.20 -8.72
C SER A 138 -14.06 14.14 -7.51
N LEU A 139 -13.50 13.67 -6.37
CA LEU A 139 -13.25 14.48 -5.17
C LEU A 139 -12.05 15.42 -5.31
N LYS A 140 -11.09 15.04 -6.16
CA LYS A 140 -9.76 15.67 -6.30
C LYS A 140 -9.75 17.17 -6.67
N PRO A 141 -10.71 17.70 -7.46
CA PRO A 141 -10.75 19.12 -7.78
C PRO A 141 -10.91 20.02 -6.55
N LYS A 142 -11.59 19.53 -5.51
CA LYS A 142 -11.91 20.30 -4.30
C LYS A 142 -11.12 19.88 -3.07
N TYR A 143 -10.73 18.61 -2.98
CA TYR A 143 -10.08 18.05 -1.79
C TYR A 143 -8.77 17.37 -2.14
N ARG A 144 -7.82 17.44 -1.21
CA ARG A 144 -6.70 16.49 -1.19
C ARG A 144 -7.19 15.12 -0.74
N LEU A 145 -6.58 14.07 -1.25
CA LEU A 145 -6.97 12.70 -0.97
C LEU A 145 -5.88 11.98 -0.18
N MET A 146 -6.29 11.32 0.90
CA MET A 146 -5.44 10.46 1.71
C MET A 146 -5.95 9.03 1.63
N PHE A 147 -5.07 8.09 1.25
CA PHE A 147 -5.37 6.67 1.13
C PHE A 147 -4.59 5.87 2.19
N ASP A 148 -5.13 4.74 2.62
CA ASP A 148 -4.38 3.77 3.42
C ASP A 148 -3.46 2.92 2.54
N GLY A 149 -2.17 2.95 2.85
CA GLY A 149 -1.15 2.03 2.36
C GLY A 149 -0.97 0.90 3.36
N VAL A 150 -1.90 -0.06 3.36
CA VAL A 150 -1.80 -1.29 4.15
C VAL A 150 -0.78 -2.20 3.47
N PHE A 151 0.49 -2.01 3.78
CA PHE A 151 1.59 -2.67 3.06
C PHE A 151 2.32 -3.72 3.88
N ASN A 152 2.01 -3.87 5.16
CA ASN A 152 2.62 -4.91 5.99
C ASN A 152 2.06 -6.31 5.68
N HIS A 153 0.78 -6.40 5.35
CA HIS A 153 0.07 -7.67 5.19
C HIS A 153 -0.99 -7.58 4.07
N VAL A 154 -1.41 -8.74 3.58
CA VAL A 154 -2.52 -8.90 2.62
C VAL A 154 -3.59 -9.81 3.20
N SER A 155 -4.78 -9.76 2.63
CA SER A 155 -5.81 -10.76 2.89
C SER A 155 -5.37 -12.17 2.51
N SER A 156 -5.83 -13.16 3.28
CA SER A 156 -5.76 -14.58 2.91
C SER A 156 -6.53 -14.90 1.62
N ARG A 157 -7.40 -14.01 1.13
CA ARG A 157 -8.09 -14.12 -0.16
C ARG A 157 -7.38 -13.38 -1.30
N SER A 158 -6.27 -12.69 -1.01
CA SER A 158 -5.51 -11.96 -2.04
C SER A 158 -4.95 -12.91 -3.09
N ARG A 159 -4.82 -12.42 -4.32
CA ARG A 159 -4.21 -13.21 -5.41
C ARG A 159 -2.81 -13.70 -5.04
N TRP A 160 -2.00 -12.86 -4.41
CA TRP A 160 -0.63 -13.21 -4.03
C TRP A 160 -0.59 -14.42 -3.10
N PHE A 161 -1.44 -14.42 -2.07
CA PHE A 161 -1.50 -15.53 -1.14
C PHE A 161 -2.11 -16.79 -1.76
N GLN A 162 -3.17 -16.64 -2.56
CA GLN A 162 -3.77 -17.77 -3.28
C GLN A 162 -2.79 -18.43 -4.26
N GLU A 163 -1.90 -17.67 -4.89
CA GLU A 163 -0.85 -18.22 -5.76
C GLU A 163 0.29 -18.87 -4.95
N PHE A 164 0.65 -18.32 -3.79
CA PHE A 164 1.56 -19.00 -2.85
C PHE A 164 1.01 -20.35 -2.40
N LEU A 165 -0.27 -20.43 -2.02
CA LEU A 165 -0.89 -21.71 -1.61
C LEU A 165 -0.84 -22.76 -2.74
N LYS A 166 -0.89 -22.33 -4.00
CA LYS A 166 -0.76 -23.21 -5.18
C LYS A 166 0.69 -23.60 -5.53
N GLY A 167 1.69 -23.10 -4.80
CA GLY A 167 3.10 -23.37 -5.07
C GLY A 167 3.64 -22.61 -6.29
N ASN A 168 3.07 -21.44 -6.61
CA ASN A 168 3.60 -20.61 -7.69
C ASN A 168 4.99 -20.06 -7.31
N PRO A 169 6.06 -20.38 -8.07
CA PRO A 169 7.43 -19.98 -7.72
C PRO A 169 7.64 -18.47 -7.58
N GLU A 170 6.80 -17.65 -8.22
CA GLU A 170 6.86 -16.19 -8.09
C GLU A 170 6.58 -15.74 -6.65
N PHE A 171 5.73 -16.47 -5.92
CA PHE A 171 5.25 -16.08 -4.59
C PHE A 171 5.84 -16.90 -3.44
N ASN A 172 6.74 -17.86 -3.71
CA ASN A 172 7.28 -18.78 -2.69
C ASN A 172 7.89 -18.08 -1.47
N ASP A 173 8.50 -16.91 -1.67
CA ASP A 173 9.13 -16.11 -0.62
C ASP A 173 8.47 -14.73 -0.45
N PHE A 174 7.16 -14.65 -0.74
CA PHE A 174 6.39 -13.41 -0.54
C PHE A 174 5.82 -13.29 0.88
N PHE A 175 5.77 -14.39 1.62
CA PHE A 175 5.19 -14.47 2.96
C PHE A 175 6.18 -15.11 3.92
N ILE A 176 6.08 -14.75 5.19
CA ILE A 176 6.90 -15.36 6.25
C ILE A 176 6.23 -16.68 6.64
N ALA A 177 6.82 -17.80 6.19
CA ALA A 177 6.25 -19.14 6.34
C ALA A 177 7.29 -20.11 6.95
N PHE A 178 6.84 -20.97 7.85
CA PHE A 178 7.64 -22.00 8.51
C PHE A 178 7.11 -23.40 8.18
N ASP A 179 7.97 -24.40 8.18
CA ASP A 179 7.61 -25.83 8.10
C ASP A 179 6.98 -26.30 9.42
N SER A 180 7.39 -25.75 10.56
CA SER A 180 6.79 -26.04 11.87
C SER A 180 6.75 -24.81 12.79
N PRO A 181 5.79 -24.75 13.74
CA PRO A 181 5.69 -23.63 14.67
C PRO A 181 6.86 -23.58 15.66
N GLU A 182 7.59 -24.69 15.83
CA GLU A 182 8.77 -24.78 16.69
C GLU A 182 10.02 -24.10 16.09
N GLU A 183 9.98 -23.66 14.82
CA GLU A 183 11.07 -22.89 14.21
C GLU A 183 11.25 -21.49 14.81
N ILE A 184 10.23 -20.94 15.47
CA ILE A 184 10.34 -19.72 16.28
C ILE A 184 10.41 -20.15 17.74
N SER A 185 11.52 -19.83 18.40
CA SER A 185 11.66 -20.11 19.82
C SER A 185 10.72 -19.25 20.67
N GLU A 186 10.36 -19.72 21.86
CA GLU A 186 9.56 -18.92 22.80
C GLU A 186 10.25 -17.60 23.18
N GLU A 187 11.59 -17.56 23.17
CA GLU A 187 12.35 -16.34 23.46
C GLU A 187 12.20 -15.32 22.35
N GLU A 188 12.33 -15.73 21.09
CA GLU A 188 12.06 -14.88 19.93
C GLU A 188 10.61 -14.40 19.93
N MET A 189 9.66 -15.28 20.25
CA MET A 189 8.24 -14.91 20.29
C MET A 189 7.93 -13.87 21.38
N ARG A 190 8.69 -13.84 22.48
CA ARG A 190 8.57 -12.81 23.55
C ARG A 190 9.09 -11.44 23.13
N LEU A 191 9.97 -11.35 22.14
CA LEU A 191 10.46 -10.06 21.62
C LEU A 191 9.42 -9.35 20.74
N ILE A 192 8.39 -10.08 20.30
CA ILE A 192 7.36 -9.57 19.39
C ILE A 192 6.29 -8.85 20.20
N PHE A 193 6.38 -7.52 20.26
CA PHE A 193 5.34 -6.71 20.87
C PHE A 193 4.11 -6.67 19.96
N ARG A 194 3.00 -7.26 20.43
CA ARG A 194 1.74 -7.28 19.68
C ARG A 194 0.55 -6.87 20.57
N PRO A 195 -0.42 -6.13 20.02
CA PRO A 195 -1.63 -5.75 20.74
C PRO A 195 -2.65 -6.90 20.85
N ARG A 196 -2.43 -8.02 20.16
CA ARG A 196 -3.37 -9.16 20.07
C ARG A 196 -2.85 -10.37 20.82
N THR A 197 -3.78 -11.14 21.42
CA THR A 197 -3.48 -12.38 22.16
C THR A 197 -3.64 -13.65 21.32
N THR A 198 -4.04 -13.53 20.06
CA THR A 198 -4.14 -14.66 19.13
C THR A 198 -2.75 -15.27 18.87
N PRO A 199 -2.65 -16.53 18.44
CA PRO A 199 -1.38 -17.10 18.00
C PRO A 199 -0.73 -16.24 16.89
N LEU A 200 0.60 -16.22 16.83
CA LEU A 200 1.33 -15.50 15.79
C LEU A 200 1.32 -16.27 14.47
N LEU A 201 1.46 -17.59 14.57
CA LEU A 201 1.49 -18.48 13.45
C LEU A 201 0.12 -19.10 13.22
N THR A 202 -0.37 -19.02 11.98
CA THR A 202 -1.61 -19.65 11.54
C THR A 202 -1.29 -20.76 10.54
N PRO A 203 -1.79 -22.00 10.72
CA PRO A 203 -1.56 -23.09 9.78
C PRO A 203 -2.41 -22.91 8.50
N TYR A 204 -1.77 -23.12 7.35
CA TYR A 204 -2.41 -23.14 6.04
C TYR A 204 -1.95 -24.36 5.22
N GLU A 205 -2.89 -25.00 4.52
CA GLU A 205 -2.58 -26.06 3.57
C GLU A 205 -2.06 -25.46 2.26
N THR A 206 -0.89 -25.91 1.81
CA THR A 206 -0.27 -25.48 0.56
C THR A 206 0.00 -26.67 -0.35
N ALA A 207 0.38 -26.41 -1.61
CA ALA A 207 0.86 -27.43 -2.54
C ALA A 207 2.10 -28.20 -2.02
N HIS A 208 2.78 -27.69 -0.99
CA HIS A 208 3.96 -28.27 -0.37
C HIS A 208 3.68 -28.80 1.06
N GLY A 209 2.41 -29.02 1.40
CA GLY A 209 1.96 -29.45 2.74
C GLY A 209 1.58 -28.27 3.64
N THR A 210 1.27 -28.57 4.90
CA THR A 210 0.92 -27.56 5.90
C THR A 210 2.12 -26.62 6.13
N ARG A 211 1.86 -25.31 6.08
CA ARG A 211 2.82 -24.25 6.41
C ARG A 211 2.26 -23.39 7.53
N TYR A 212 3.13 -22.86 8.37
CA TYR A 212 2.77 -21.98 9.49
C TYR A 212 3.11 -20.55 9.11
N LEU A 213 2.09 -19.73 8.87
CA LEU A 213 2.23 -18.39 8.32
C LEU A 213 2.23 -17.35 9.43
N TRP A 214 3.12 -16.37 9.32
CA TRP A 214 3.14 -15.21 10.20
C TRP A 214 1.91 -14.33 9.96
N THR A 215 1.10 -14.17 11.01
CA THR A 215 -0.16 -13.43 10.99
C THR A 215 -0.24 -12.53 12.23
N THR A 216 0.39 -11.35 12.15
CA THR A 216 0.56 -10.43 13.29
C THR A 216 -0.79 -10.01 13.89
N PHE A 217 -1.78 -9.78 13.03
CA PHE A 217 -3.06 -9.17 13.39
C PHE A 217 -4.20 -10.19 13.53
N SER A 218 -4.45 -10.98 12.48
CA SER A 218 -5.47 -12.03 12.45
C SER A 218 -5.08 -13.10 11.44
N ALA A 219 -5.69 -14.28 11.53
CA ALA A 219 -5.47 -15.36 10.56
C ALA A 219 -5.68 -14.88 9.10
N ASP A 220 -6.63 -13.97 8.87
CA ASP A 220 -6.92 -13.47 7.52
C ASP A 220 -5.90 -12.42 7.01
N GLN A 221 -4.99 -11.93 7.85
CA GLN A 221 -3.98 -10.93 7.52
C GLN A 221 -2.59 -11.58 7.49
N ILE A 222 -2.12 -11.92 6.29
CA ILE A 222 -0.86 -12.62 6.06
C ILE A 222 0.25 -11.60 5.87
N ASP A 223 1.24 -11.59 6.76
CA ASP A 223 2.37 -10.66 6.73
C ASP A 223 3.29 -10.94 5.52
N LEU A 224 3.70 -9.86 4.85
CA LEU A 224 4.59 -9.90 3.69
C LEU A 224 6.05 -10.02 4.12
N ASN A 225 6.83 -10.83 3.40
CA ASN A 225 8.24 -11.00 3.67
C ASN A 225 9.10 -9.93 2.98
N TYR A 226 9.36 -8.82 3.69
CA TYR A 226 10.22 -7.74 3.16
C TYR A 226 11.71 -8.08 3.07
N HIS A 227 12.18 -9.23 3.58
CA HIS A 227 13.53 -9.73 3.24
C HIS A 227 13.65 -10.06 1.76
N ASN A 228 12.55 -10.42 1.10
CA ASN A 228 12.51 -10.58 -0.34
C ASN A 228 12.37 -9.22 -1.03
N PRO A 229 13.38 -8.74 -1.77
CA PRO A 229 13.30 -7.45 -2.46
C PRO A 229 12.19 -7.38 -3.53
N GLU A 230 11.70 -8.51 -4.03
CA GLU A 230 10.53 -8.55 -4.93
C GLU A 230 9.28 -7.97 -4.28
N VAL A 231 9.05 -8.26 -3.00
CA VAL A 231 7.92 -7.73 -2.22
C VAL A 231 7.99 -6.21 -2.19
N LEU A 232 9.17 -5.65 -1.88
CA LEU A 232 9.36 -4.20 -1.89
C LEU A 232 9.09 -3.60 -3.27
N MET A 233 9.54 -4.24 -4.35
CA MET A 233 9.27 -3.75 -5.71
C MET A 233 7.78 -3.72 -6.01
N ARG A 234 7.03 -4.78 -5.69
CA ARG A 234 5.58 -4.86 -5.89
C ARG A 234 4.82 -3.80 -5.09
N ILE A 235 5.23 -3.57 -3.84
CA ILE A 235 4.60 -2.55 -2.99
C ILE A 235 4.92 -1.14 -3.49
N ILE A 236 6.12 -0.89 -4.01
CA ILE A 236 6.44 0.39 -4.65
C ILE A 236 5.58 0.62 -5.91
N GLU A 237 5.32 -0.42 -6.71
CA GLU A 237 4.38 -0.34 -7.85
C GLU A 237 2.97 0.07 -7.38
N VAL A 238 2.48 -0.54 -6.30
CA VAL A 238 1.17 -0.19 -5.69
C VAL A 238 1.17 1.26 -5.19
N LEU A 239 2.21 1.67 -4.45
CA LEU A 239 2.34 3.04 -3.92
C LEU A 239 2.33 4.06 -5.06
N ILE A 240 3.10 3.81 -6.12
CA ILE A 240 3.13 4.67 -7.31
C ILE A 240 1.76 4.73 -7.97
N MET A 241 1.07 3.60 -8.11
CA MET A 241 -0.28 3.57 -8.65
C MET A 241 -1.23 4.43 -7.80
N TYR A 242 -1.16 4.40 -6.46
CA TYR A 242 -1.98 5.26 -5.61
C TYR A 242 -1.76 6.74 -5.90
N VAL A 243 -0.49 7.16 -6.04
CA VAL A 243 -0.13 8.53 -6.40
C VAL A 243 -0.67 8.88 -7.79
N GLN A 244 -0.51 8.00 -8.78
CA GLN A 244 -1.04 8.18 -10.14
C GLN A 244 -2.57 8.28 -10.15
N ARG A 245 -3.24 7.56 -9.25
CA ARG A 245 -4.70 7.57 -9.03
C ARG A 245 -5.15 8.69 -8.08
N GLY A 246 -4.28 9.66 -7.79
CA GLY A 246 -4.68 10.91 -7.16
C GLY A 246 -4.48 10.99 -5.65
N ALA A 247 -3.77 10.04 -5.01
CA ALA A 247 -3.34 10.23 -3.61
C ALA A 247 -2.40 11.44 -3.48
N ASP A 248 -2.70 12.35 -2.54
CA ASP A 248 -1.74 13.37 -2.07
C ASP A 248 -0.97 12.88 -0.84
N LEU A 249 -1.65 12.07 -0.03
CA LEU A 249 -1.17 11.56 1.25
C LEU A 249 -1.40 10.05 1.27
N ILE A 250 -0.45 9.34 1.88
CA ILE A 250 -0.57 7.90 2.10
C ILE A 250 -0.35 7.65 3.60
N ARG A 251 -1.34 7.05 4.25
CA ARG A 251 -1.20 6.53 5.61
C ARG A 251 -0.51 5.17 5.53
N LEU A 252 0.76 5.10 5.89
CA LEU A 252 1.44 3.80 6.01
C LEU A 252 0.88 3.10 7.25
N ASP A 253 0.14 2.02 7.04
CA ASP A 253 -0.44 1.22 8.11
C ASP A 253 0.50 0.07 8.49
N ALA A 254 0.65 -0.12 9.80
CA ALA A 254 1.58 -1.03 10.47
C ALA A 254 3.07 -0.70 10.25
#